data_AF-A0A1T4SXR0-F1
#
_entry.id   AF-A0A1T4SXR0-F1
#
_cell.length_a   1.000
_cell.length_b   1.000
_cell.length_c   1.000
_cell.angle_alpha   90.00
_cell.angle_beta   90.00
_cell.angle_gamma   90.00
#
_symmetry.space_group_name_H-M   'P 1'
#
loop_
_entity.id
_entity.type
_entity.pdbx_description
1 polymer ?
#
loop_
_entity_poly.entity_id
_entity_poly.type
_entity_poly.pdbx_seq_one_letter_code
_entity_poly.pdbx_strand_id
1 'polypeptide(L)'
;MSAVPTRPEDPAAPGAATPDAASPIRQMSLWPPPRSTRHAGRRRRSMLLMGVAAGAALLAAGGVTVWALSSGGDDATGVPAAYAGEWSGEMSQHDQDGTHVADWEATVHLEAGAERGSSQFVSLGCRVSLELTAREDDRIVFDYVETYDGDERCIDSGTLELRPGAEEGTLEAEWGASSHSGSHMTSTGTMTR
;
A
#
# COMPACT_ATOMS: atom_id res chain seq x y z
N MET A 1 75.23 -2.78 -26.56
CA MET A 1 76.44 -2.26 -25.90
C MET A 1 75.97 -1.61 -24.61
N SER A 2 76.34 -2.20 -23.48
CA SER A 2 75.91 -1.84 -22.13
C SER A 2 76.44 -0.47 -21.69
N ALA A 3 75.66 0.26 -20.89
CA ALA A 3 76.15 1.00 -19.73
C ALA A 3 74.97 1.49 -18.88
N VAL A 4 74.79 0.89 -17.70
CA VAL A 4 74.27 1.56 -16.51
C VAL A 4 75.50 2.05 -15.73
N PRO A 5 75.44 3.23 -15.10
CA PRO A 5 75.86 3.25 -13.70
C PRO A 5 75.09 4.23 -12.78
N THR A 6 74.81 3.69 -11.59
CA THR A 6 74.93 4.28 -10.23
C THR A 6 74.04 5.42 -9.73
N ARG A 7 73.29 5.06 -8.67
CA ARG A 7 72.63 5.84 -7.62
C ARG A 7 73.64 6.47 -6.64
N PRO A 8 73.25 7.57 -5.95
CA PRO A 8 73.56 7.76 -4.52
C PRO A 8 72.25 8.06 -3.74
N GLU A 9 71.85 7.21 -2.80
CA GLU A 9 72.06 7.31 -1.34
C GLU A 9 70.83 7.91 -0.66
N ASP A 10 70.04 7.03 -0.02
CA ASP A 10 69.19 7.39 1.10
C ASP A 10 70.07 7.52 2.35
N PRO A 11 69.82 8.52 3.22
CA PRO A 11 70.00 8.33 4.65
C PRO A 11 68.68 7.91 5.27
N ALA A 12 68.69 6.67 5.77
CA ALA A 12 67.71 6.14 6.71
C ALA A 12 67.75 6.90 8.05
N ALA A 13 66.59 7.07 8.67
CA ALA A 13 66.43 7.04 10.13
C ALA A 13 64.96 6.83 10.53
N PRO A 14 64.69 6.21 11.70
CA PRO A 14 63.68 5.17 11.84
C PRO A 14 62.60 5.49 12.90
N GLY A 15 61.57 4.64 12.96
CA GLY A 15 60.62 4.57 14.08
C GLY A 15 59.18 4.58 13.60
N ALA A 16 58.63 3.44 13.19
CA ALA A 16 57.88 2.53 14.07
C ALA A 16 56.55 3.12 14.56
N ALA A 17 55.46 2.69 13.91
CA ALA A 17 54.32 2.01 14.53
C ALA A 17 53.10 2.06 13.60
N THR A 18 52.72 0.91 13.06
CA THR A 18 51.34 0.67 12.64
C THR A 18 50.44 0.70 13.88
N PRO A 19 49.22 1.23 13.76
CA PRO A 19 48.09 0.39 14.11
C PRO A 19 46.92 0.49 13.13
N ASP A 20 46.33 -0.68 12.92
CA ASP A 20 44.91 -0.97 12.74
C ASP A 20 44.07 -0.29 11.64
N ALA A 21 43.61 -1.17 10.74
CA ALA A 21 42.21 -1.44 10.46
C ALA A 21 41.22 -0.26 10.45
N ALA A 22 40.82 0.14 9.26
CA ALA A 22 39.50 0.72 9.04
C ALA A 22 38.95 0.27 7.68
N SER A 23 38.11 -0.76 7.72
CA SER A 23 37.23 -1.15 6.62
C SER A 23 36.42 0.06 6.14
N PRO A 24 36.19 0.27 4.83
CA PRO A 24 35.21 1.23 4.36
C PRO A 24 33.82 0.65 4.62
N ILE A 25 33.31 0.84 5.84
CA ILE A 25 31.89 0.73 6.12
C ILE A 25 31.25 1.84 5.29
N ARG A 26 30.64 1.45 4.17
CA ARG A 26 29.72 2.29 3.41
C ARG A 26 28.75 2.87 4.42
N GLN A 27 28.80 4.20 4.56
CA GLN A 27 27.81 4.99 5.26
C GLN A 27 26.45 4.65 4.65
N MET A 28 25.74 3.70 5.28
CA MET A 28 24.30 3.66 5.17
C MET A 28 23.84 4.95 5.80
N SER A 29 23.54 5.93 4.95
CA SER A 29 22.72 7.08 5.28
C SER A 29 21.39 6.52 5.78
N LEU A 30 21.32 6.19 7.07
CA LEU A 30 20.07 5.95 7.79
C LEU A 30 19.38 7.29 7.87
N TRP A 31 18.83 7.74 6.74
CA TRP A 31 17.92 8.85 6.70
C TRP A 31 16.76 8.46 7.61
N PRO A 32 16.54 9.17 8.73
CA PRO A 32 15.37 8.89 9.54
C PRO A 32 14.14 9.15 8.68
N PRO A 33 13.18 8.21 8.58
CA PRO A 33 11.96 8.46 7.84
C PRO A 33 11.29 9.73 8.39
N PRO A 34 10.69 10.57 7.54
CA PRO A 34 10.00 11.77 7.99
C PRO A 34 8.96 11.38 9.05
N ARG A 35 9.12 11.92 10.25
CA ARG A 35 8.17 11.69 11.35
C ARG A 35 6.83 12.28 10.92
N SER A 36 5.87 11.41 10.65
CA SER A 36 4.49 11.83 10.37
C SER A 36 3.96 12.63 11.56
N THR A 37 3.50 13.85 11.31
CA THR A 37 2.89 14.73 12.32
C THR A 37 1.38 14.50 12.45
N ARG A 38 0.84 13.42 11.85
CA ARG A 38 -0.61 13.15 11.72
C ARG A 38 -1.35 12.76 13.02
N HIS A 39 -0.69 12.75 14.17
CA HIS A 39 -1.32 12.39 15.45
C HIS A 39 -1.43 13.51 16.50
N ALA A 40 -1.09 14.76 16.17
CA ALA A 40 -1.30 15.89 17.10
C ALA A 40 -2.77 16.36 17.18
N GLY A 41 -3.67 15.92 16.28
CA GLY A 41 -5.02 16.48 16.15
C GLY A 41 -6.16 15.77 16.89
N ARG A 42 -6.01 14.50 17.32
CA ARG A 42 -7.18 13.69 17.75
C ARG A 42 -7.61 13.92 19.21
N ARG A 43 -6.81 14.60 20.04
CA ARG A 43 -7.08 14.76 21.48
C ARG A 43 -7.98 15.94 21.88
N ARG A 44 -8.47 16.76 20.94
CA ARG A 44 -9.27 17.97 21.26
C ARG A 44 -10.78 17.87 21.05
N ARG A 45 -11.33 16.73 20.65
CA ARG A 45 -12.78 16.62 20.32
C ARG A 45 -13.63 15.74 21.24
N SER A 46 -13.12 15.21 22.35
CA SER A 46 -13.91 14.35 23.26
C SER A 46 -14.41 15.04 24.55
N MET A 47 -14.48 16.36 24.59
CA MET A 47 -15.09 17.08 25.71
C MET A 47 -16.13 18.06 25.19
N LEU A 48 -17.38 17.58 25.06
CA LEU A 48 -18.63 18.31 25.27
C LEU A 48 -19.79 17.45 24.75
N LEU A 49 -20.51 16.81 25.69
CA LEU A 49 -21.98 16.85 25.80
C LEU A 49 -22.44 15.75 26.76
N MET A 50 -22.46 16.13 28.03
CA MET A 50 -23.13 15.41 29.12
C MET A 50 -24.43 16.17 29.42
N GLY A 51 -25.55 15.45 29.55
CA GLY A 51 -26.85 15.96 30.04
C GLY A 51 -27.95 15.88 28.98
N VAL A 52 -29.17 15.40 29.23
CA VAL A 52 -29.90 15.14 30.48
C VAL A 52 -30.92 14.03 30.23
N ALA A 53 -31.08 13.14 31.22
CA ALA A 53 -32.15 12.13 31.29
C ALA A 53 -33.50 12.75 31.69
N ALA A 54 -34.60 12.29 31.09
CA ALA A 54 -35.89 11.96 31.74
C ALA A 54 -37.04 12.02 30.72
N GLY A 55 -37.86 10.96 30.68
CA GLY A 55 -39.12 10.94 29.92
C GLY A 55 -39.69 9.53 29.83
N ALA A 56 -40.36 9.11 30.89
CA ALA A 56 -40.92 7.77 31.06
C ALA A 56 -42.22 7.54 30.27
N ALA A 57 -42.33 6.31 29.74
CA ALA A 57 -43.47 5.40 29.80
C ALA A 57 -44.74 5.61 28.92
N LEU A 58 -45.32 4.44 28.60
CA LEU A 58 -46.71 4.12 28.17
C LEU A 58 -46.93 4.08 26.64
N LEU A 59 -47.51 3.07 25.98
CA LEU A 59 -48.20 1.82 26.36
C LEU A 59 -48.27 0.85 25.14
N ALA A 60 -48.26 -0.45 25.46
CA ALA A 60 -48.73 -1.65 24.74
C ALA A 60 -49.51 -1.54 23.40
N ALA A 61 -49.15 -2.39 22.42
CA ALA A 61 -49.96 -3.50 21.88
C ALA A 61 -49.59 -3.85 20.41
N GLY A 62 -49.16 -5.10 20.16
CA GLY A 62 -49.12 -5.71 18.81
C GLY A 62 -47.83 -6.45 18.49
N GLY A 63 -47.87 -7.79 18.52
CA GLY A 63 -46.83 -8.67 17.95
C GLY A 63 -46.60 -8.37 16.47
N VAL A 64 -45.43 -8.58 15.88
CA VAL A 64 -44.65 -9.83 15.82
C VAL A 64 -43.16 -9.45 15.82
N THR A 65 -42.37 -9.98 16.75
CA THR A 65 -40.90 -9.86 16.71
C THR A 65 -40.34 -10.96 15.84
N VAL A 66 -40.18 -10.68 14.55
CA VAL A 66 -39.29 -11.44 13.67
C VAL A 66 -38.47 -10.42 12.90
N TRP A 67 -37.27 -10.13 13.40
CA TRP A 67 -36.13 -10.07 12.50
C TRP A 67 -35.09 -11.01 13.07
N ALA A 68 -34.81 -11.99 12.23
CA ALA A 68 -34.06 -13.17 12.54
C ALA A 68 -32.62 -12.80 12.92
N LEU A 69 -32.12 -13.61 13.85
CA LEU A 69 -30.71 -13.89 14.03
C LEU A 69 -30.02 -13.97 12.65
N SER A 70 -29.20 -12.98 12.32
CA SER A 70 -28.07 -13.18 11.42
C SER A 70 -27.01 -13.94 12.22
N SER A 71 -27.27 -15.21 12.49
CA SER A 71 -26.28 -16.17 12.92
C SER A 71 -25.81 -16.92 11.68
N GLY A 72 -24.56 -16.72 11.27
CA GLY A 72 -23.93 -17.67 10.36
C GLY A 72 -22.83 -17.09 9.51
N GLY A 73 -21.60 -17.22 10.01
CA GLY A 73 -20.39 -17.13 9.22
C GLY A 73 -19.29 -16.61 10.11
N ASP A 74 -18.31 -17.46 10.43
CA ASP A 74 -17.09 -17.06 11.12
C ASP A 74 -16.65 -15.64 10.72
N ASP A 75 -16.36 -14.80 11.72
CA ASP A 75 -15.73 -13.48 11.56
C ASP A 75 -14.33 -13.66 10.95
N ALA A 76 -14.27 -14.15 9.71
CA ALA A 76 -13.09 -14.15 8.88
C ALA A 76 -12.86 -12.70 8.49
N THR A 77 -12.26 -11.94 9.40
CA THR A 77 -11.77 -10.59 9.15
C THR A 77 -10.62 -10.68 8.16
N GLY A 78 -10.55 -9.74 7.21
CA GLY A 78 -9.46 -9.69 6.23
C GLY A 78 -9.71 -10.45 4.92
N VAL A 79 -8.63 -10.59 4.14
CA VAL A 79 -8.65 -11.11 2.76
C VAL A 79 -9.06 -12.59 2.74
N PRO A 80 -10.07 -12.97 1.93
CA PRO A 80 -10.42 -14.37 1.75
C PRO A 80 -9.32 -15.15 1.03
N ALA A 81 -9.16 -16.44 1.35
CA ALA A 81 -8.11 -17.29 0.76
C ALA A 81 -8.16 -17.38 -0.78
N ALA A 82 -9.33 -17.19 -1.39
CA ALA A 82 -9.49 -17.14 -2.85
C ALA A 82 -8.73 -15.96 -3.49
N TYR A 83 -8.59 -14.83 -2.78
CA TYR A 83 -7.91 -13.62 -3.25
C TYR A 83 -6.47 -13.52 -2.74
N ALA A 84 -6.09 -14.27 -1.70
CA ALA A 84 -4.73 -14.22 -1.17
C ALA A 84 -3.70 -14.69 -2.19
N GLY A 85 -2.49 -14.15 -2.18
CA GLY A 85 -1.41 -14.47 -3.11
C GLY A 85 -0.80 -13.23 -3.75
N GLU A 86 0.11 -13.48 -4.68
CA GLU A 86 0.66 -12.48 -5.58
C GLU A 86 -0.10 -12.56 -6.90
N TRP A 87 -0.51 -11.42 -7.43
CA TRP A 87 -1.28 -11.32 -8.65
C TRP A 87 -0.65 -10.25 -9.53
N SER A 88 -0.46 -10.53 -10.82
CA SER A 88 0.10 -9.58 -11.77
C SER A 88 -0.75 -9.51 -13.04
N GLY A 89 -0.85 -8.31 -13.63
CA GLY A 89 -1.62 -8.10 -14.85
C GLY A 89 -1.45 -6.70 -15.43
N GLU A 90 -1.78 -6.56 -16.71
CA GLU A 90 -1.86 -5.28 -17.40
C GLU A 90 -3.24 -4.64 -17.15
N MET A 91 -3.24 -3.32 -16.97
CA MET A 91 -4.41 -2.50 -16.70
C MET A 91 -4.57 -1.49 -17.83
N SER A 92 -5.80 -1.35 -18.35
CA SER A 92 -6.14 -0.35 -19.34
C SER A 92 -6.90 0.82 -18.70
N GLN A 93 -6.28 1.99 -18.68
CA GLN A 93 -6.80 3.18 -18.03
C GLN A 93 -7.64 4.02 -18.99
N HIS A 94 -8.78 4.47 -18.49
CA HIS A 94 -9.72 5.34 -19.16
C HIS A 94 -10.07 6.54 -18.29
N ASP A 95 -10.33 7.68 -18.92
CA ASP A 95 -10.88 8.85 -18.23
C ASP A 95 -12.40 8.72 -17.99
N GLN A 96 -12.97 9.73 -17.36
CA GLN A 96 -14.41 9.83 -17.08
C GLN A 96 -15.32 9.77 -18.32
N ASP A 97 -14.80 10.12 -19.50
CA ASP A 97 -15.53 10.09 -20.77
C ASP A 97 -15.37 8.72 -21.48
N GLY A 98 -14.60 7.80 -20.89
CA GLY A 98 -14.28 6.50 -21.45
C GLY A 98 -13.19 6.54 -22.52
N THR A 99 -12.42 7.63 -22.60
CA THR A 99 -11.29 7.74 -23.52
C THR A 99 -10.10 7.02 -22.93
N HIS A 100 -9.43 6.17 -23.73
CA HIS A 100 -8.18 5.51 -23.33
C HIS A 100 -7.08 6.53 -23.05
N VAL A 101 -6.38 6.34 -21.93
CA VAL A 101 -5.32 7.24 -21.45
C VAL A 101 -3.96 6.54 -21.52
N ALA A 102 -3.86 5.34 -20.97
CA ALA A 102 -2.61 4.59 -20.85
C ALA A 102 -2.86 3.12 -20.51
N ASP A 103 -1.87 2.29 -20.79
CA ASP A 103 -1.80 0.91 -20.28
C ASP A 103 -0.61 0.80 -19.32
N TRP A 104 -0.77 0.06 -18.24
CA TRP A 104 0.25 -0.08 -17.19
C TRP A 104 0.13 -1.42 -16.45
N GLU A 105 1.24 -1.92 -15.91
CA GLU A 105 1.28 -3.21 -15.22
C GLU A 105 1.16 -3.03 -13.69
N ALA A 106 0.38 -3.90 -13.06
CA ALA A 106 0.19 -3.96 -11.61
C ALA A 106 0.67 -5.29 -11.05
N THR A 107 1.24 -5.29 -9.85
CA THR A 107 1.42 -6.49 -9.03
C THR A 107 0.83 -6.25 -7.64
N VAL A 108 -0.11 -7.09 -7.22
CA VAL A 108 -0.84 -7.03 -5.95
C VAL A 108 -0.42 -8.19 -5.06
N HIS A 109 -0.09 -7.92 -3.81
CA HIS A 109 0.27 -8.92 -2.81
C HIS A 109 -0.71 -8.87 -1.64
N LEU A 110 -1.42 -9.98 -1.41
CA LEU A 110 -2.43 -10.13 -0.37
C LEU A 110 -2.17 -11.37 0.48
N GLU A 111 -2.26 -11.24 1.80
CA GLU A 111 -2.15 -12.36 2.72
C GLU A 111 -3.54 -12.79 3.23
N ALA A 112 -3.81 -14.10 3.28
CA ALA A 112 -5.10 -14.60 3.76
C ALA A 112 -5.35 -14.18 5.22
N GLY A 113 -6.52 -13.62 5.49
CA GLY A 113 -6.91 -13.10 6.81
C GLY A 113 -6.30 -11.75 7.18
N ALA A 114 -5.44 -11.16 6.34
CA ALA A 114 -4.92 -9.82 6.58
C ALA A 114 -5.91 -8.74 6.11
N GLU A 115 -5.99 -7.64 6.83
CA GLU A 115 -6.76 -6.45 6.40
C GLU A 115 -5.93 -5.52 5.51
N ARG A 116 -4.63 -5.76 5.40
CA ARG A 116 -3.71 -4.93 4.60
C ARG A 116 -3.02 -5.75 3.53
N GLY A 117 -2.72 -5.07 2.43
CA GLY A 117 -1.92 -5.59 1.33
C GLY A 117 -0.99 -4.52 0.77
N SER A 118 -0.34 -4.86 -0.33
CA SER A 118 0.47 -3.89 -1.07
C SER A 118 0.31 -4.10 -2.57
N SER A 119 0.55 -3.05 -3.34
CA SER A 119 0.63 -3.14 -4.78
C SER A 119 1.78 -2.30 -5.33
N GLN A 120 2.29 -2.71 -6.49
CA GLN A 120 3.27 -1.98 -7.28
C GLN A 120 2.68 -1.72 -8.66
N PHE A 121 2.67 -0.45 -9.07
CA PHE A 121 2.37 -0.08 -10.46
C PHE A 121 3.70 -0.06 -11.21
N VAL A 122 4.09 -1.23 -11.73
CA VAL A 122 5.43 -1.55 -12.21
C VAL A 122 5.87 -0.56 -13.29
N SER A 123 5.03 -0.33 -14.30
CA SER A 123 5.32 0.59 -15.41
C SER A 123 5.41 2.05 -14.98
N LEU A 124 4.80 2.40 -13.85
CA LEU A 124 4.76 3.77 -13.32
C LEU A 124 5.80 4.02 -12.22
N GLY A 125 6.45 2.97 -11.71
CA GLY A 125 7.39 3.07 -10.59
C GLY A 125 6.73 3.41 -9.25
N CYS A 126 5.42 3.20 -9.12
CA CYS A 126 4.67 3.51 -7.90
C CYS A 126 4.60 2.31 -6.95
N ARG A 127 4.55 2.58 -5.64
CA ARG A 127 4.11 1.60 -4.63
C ARG A 127 2.95 2.14 -3.83
N VAL A 128 1.92 1.32 -3.63
CA VAL A 128 0.74 1.67 -2.84
C VAL A 128 0.52 0.65 -1.72
N SER A 129 0.01 1.11 -0.58
CA SER A 129 -0.52 0.25 0.47
C SER A 129 -2.02 0.09 0.30
N LEU A 130 -2.55 -1.10 0.55
CA LEU A 130 -3.96 -1.43 0.45
C LEU A 130 -4.56 -1.65 1.85
N GLU A 131 -5.75 -1.13 2.10
CA GLU A 131 -6.55 -1.36 3.31
C GLU A 131 -7.94 -1.89 2.92
N LEU A 132 -8.29 -3.08 3.38
CA LEU A 132 -9.56 -3.73 3.06
C LEU A 132 -10.72 -2.95 3.69
N THR A 133 -11.65 -2.47 2.86
CA THR A 133 -12.78 -1.66 3.30
C THR A 133 -14.13 -2.36 3.14
N ALA A 134 -14.24 -3.27 2.18
CA ALA A 134 -15.44 -4.08 2.00
C ALA A 134 -15.11 -5.51 1.55
N ARG A 135 -15.97 -6.43 1.99
CA ARG A 135 -15.97 -7.83 1.58
C ARG A 135 -17.40 -8.25 1.32
N GLU A 136 -17.61 -8.81 0.15
CA GLU A 136 -18.88 -9.37 -0.28
C GLU A 136 -18.64 -10.76 -0.87
N ASP A 137 -19.69 -11.47 -1.26
CA ASP A 137 -19.59 -12.86 -1.71
C ASP A 137 -18.75 -13.01 -2.98
N ASP A 138 -18.78 -12.01 -3.86
CA ASP A 138 -18.17 -12.03 -5.20
C ASP A 138 -17.14 -10.91 -5.44
N ARG A 139 -16.84 -10.11 -4.42
CA ARG A 139 -15.85 -9.02 -4.52
C ARG A 139 -15.21 -8.64 -3.19
N ILE A 140 -14.00 -8.10 -3.27
CA ILE A 140 -13.36 -7.38 -2.16
C ILE A 140 -12.91 -6.00 -2.63
N VAL A 141 -12.98 -5.01 -1.73
CA VAL A 141 -12.64 -3.62 -2.03
C VAL A 141 -11.58 -3.14 -1.04
N PHE A 142 -10.58 -2.46 -1.56
CA PHE A 142 -9.53 -1.80 -0.81
C PHE A 142 -9.52 -0.32 -1.09
N ASP A 143 -9.27 0.48 -0.06
CA ASP A 143 -8.71 1.81 -0.26
C ASP A 143 -7.20 1.64 -0.45
N TYR A 144 -6.62 2.41 -1.37
CA TYR A 144 -5.17 2.47 -1.52
C TYR A 144 -4.64 3.88 -1.33
N VAL A 145 -3.41 3.96 -0.84
CA VAL A 145 -2.64 5.21 -0.75
C VAL A 145 -1.24 4.98 -1.30
N GLU A 146 -0.73 5.98 -1.99
CA GLU A 146 0.66 6.03 -2.45
C GLU A 146 1.62 6.04 -1.24
N THR A 147 2.70 5.27 -1.38
CA THR A 147 3.75 5.10 -0.37
C THR A 147 5.15 5.31 -0.95
N TYR A 148 5.28 5.27 -2.27
CA TYR A 148 6.48 5.64 -3.00
C TYR A 148 6.14 6.08 -4.43
N ASP A 149 6.57 7.29 -4.76
CA ASP A 149 6.50 7.93 -6.07
C ASP A 149 7.76 8.77 -6.30
N GLY A 150 8.78 8.16 -6.89
CA GLY A 150 10.06 8.83 -7.13
C GLY A 150 9.99 9.94 -8.19
N ASP A 151 8.98 9.91 -9.04
CA ASP A 151 8.86 10.75 -10.25
C ASP A 151 7.64 11.69 -10.24
N GLU A 152 6.88 11.74 -9.14
CA GLU A 152 5.64 12.52 -8.96
C GLU A 152 4.56 12.20 -10.04
N ARG A 153 4.38 10.92 -10.37
CA ARG A 153 3.45 10.44 -11.41
C ARG A 153 2.24 9.69 -10.87
N CYS A 154 2.24 9.34 -9.60
CA CYS A 154 1.27 8.44 -9.00
C CYS A 154 0.08 9.22 -8.44
N ILE A 155 -1.09 8.57 -8.39
CA ILE A 155 -2.26 9.15 -7.73
C ILE A 155 -2.15 8.91 -6.23
N ASP A 156 -2.36 9.97 -5.43
CA ASP A 156 -2.22 9.96 -3.97
C ASP A 156 -3.03 8.85 -3.29
N SER A 157 -4.27 8.62 -3.76
CA SER A 157 -5.19 7.63 -3.21
C SER A 157 -6.32 7.27 -4.16
N GLY A 158 -6.91 6.10 -3.95
CA GLY A 158 -8.07 5.63 -4.70
C GLY A 158 -8.62 4.32 -4.14
N THR A 159 -9.34 3.59 -4.98
CA THR A 159 -9.93 2.30 -4.64
C THR A 159 -9.45 1.20 -5.57
N LEU A 160 -9.28 -0.01 -5.04
CA LEU A 160 -9.11 -1.24 -5.81
C LEU A 160 -10.29 -2.15 -5.50
N GLU A 161 -11.00 -2.58 -6.53
CA GLU A 161 -11.94 -3.69 -6.43
C GLU A 161 -11.36 -4.92 -7.13
N LEU A 162 -11.47 -6.08 -6.49
CA LEU A 162 -11.10 -7.37 -7.05
C LEU A 162 -12.33 -8.29 -7.08
N ARG A 163 -12.54 -8.95 -8.22
CA ARG A 163 -13.57 -9.98 -8.44
C ARG A 163 -12.91 -11.26 -8.97
N PRO A 164 -13.50 -12.45 -8.78
CA PRO A 164 -13.05 -13.65 -9.47
C PRO A 164 -13.12 -13.44 -10.98
N GLY A 165 -12.07 -13.85 -11.70
CA GLY A 165 -12.05 -13.77 -13.16
C GLY A 165 -12.84 -14.89 -13.82
N ALA A 166 -12.94 -14.81 -15.15
CA ALA A 166 -13.65 -15.80 -15.95
C ALA A 166 -12.98 -17.18 -15.94
N GLU A 167 -11.66 -17.21 -15.71
CA GLU A 167 -10.84 -18.43 -15.67
C GLU A 167 -10.38 -18.74 -14.24
N GLU A 168 -10.19 -20.02 -13.93
CA GLU A 168 -9.64 -20.42 -12.64
C GLU A 168 -8.22 -19.84 -12.47
N GLY A 169 -7.95 -19.27 -11.29
CA GLY A 169 -6.65 -18.64 -11.02
C GLY A 169 -6.48 -17.26 -11.65
N THR A 170 -7.59 -16.58 -11.97
CA THR A 170 -7.60 -15.18 -12.41
C THR A 170 -8.46 -14.30 -11.52
N LEU A 171 -8.13 -13.00 -11.47
CA LEU A 171 -8.96 -11.95 -10.86
C LEU A 171 -9.23 -10.87 -11.90
N GLU A 172 -10.43 -10.30 -11.89
CA GLU A 172 -10.68 -9.00 -12.53
C GLU A 172 -10.37 -7.90 -11.52
N ALA A 173 -9.54 -6.95 -11.93
CA ALA A 173 -9.18 -5.79 -11.13
C ALA A 173 -9.78 -4.52 -11.73
N GLU A 174 -10.34 -3.68 -10.87
CA GLU A 174 -10.81 -2.35 -11.21
C GLU A 174 -10.20 -1.33 -10.23
N TRP A 175 -9.40 -0.42 -10.77
CA TRP A 175 -8.75 0.66 -10.04
C TRP A 175 -9.52 1.95 -10.30
N GLY A 176 -10.08 2.55 -9.24
CA GLY A 176 -10.71 3.87 -9.27
C GLY A 176 -9.79 4.91 -8.65
N ALA A 177 -9.68 6.07 -9.28
CA ALA A 177 -8.81 7.14 -8.81
C ALA A 177 -9.31 8.51 -9.23
N SER A 178 -9.00 9.54 -8.45
CA SER A 178 -9.26 10.94 -8.83
C SER A 178 -7.94 11.68 -8.92
N SER A 179 -7.70 12.31 -10.07
CA SER A 179 -6.56 13.22 -10.25
C SER A 179 -6.64 14.42 -9.31
N HIS A 180 -5.52 15.15 -9.16
CA HIS A 180 -5.48 16.37 -8.36
C HIS A 180 -6.44 17.47 -8.85
N SER A 181 -6.76 17.49 -10.15
CA SER A 181 -7.76 18.38 -10.75
C SER A 181 -9.21 17.91 -10.57
N GLY A 182 -9.43 16.75 -9.93
CA GLY A 182 -10.76 16.19 -9.65
C GLY A 182 -11.35 15.32 -10.76
N SER A 183 -10.61 15.08 -11.85
CA SER A 183 -11.06 14.16 -12.92
C SER A 183 -10.93 12.72 -12.45
N HIS A 184 -12.00 11.94 -12.60
CA HIS A 184 -12.02 10.51 -12.26
C HIS A 184 -11.39 9.68 -13.39
N MET A 185 -10.64 8.65 -13.02
CA MET A 185 -10.05 7.68 -13.92
C MET A 185 -10.34 6.28 -13.41
N THR A 186 -10.57 5.36 -14.35
CA THR A 186 -10.78 3.95 -14.05
C THR A 186 -9.78 3.13 -14.85
N SER A 187 -9.12 2.16 -14.23
CA SER A 187 -8.27 1.20 -14.93
C SER A 187 -8.76 -0.21 -14.66
N THR A 188 -8.95 -1.01 -15.71
CA THR A 188 -9.43 -2.39 -15.58
C THR A 188 -8.45 -3.37 -16.21
N GLY A 189 -8.40 -4.59 -15.68
CA GLY A 189 -7.57 -5.63 -16.24
C GLY A 189 -7.73 -6.97 -15.53
N THR A 190 -7.39 -8.05 -16.23
CA THR A 190 -7.32 -9.38 -15.66
C THR A 190 -5.94 -9.61 -15.06
N MET A 191 -5.89 -10.12 -13.83
CA MET A 191 -4.68 -10.48 -13.11
C MET A 191 -4.55 -12.00 -13.00
N THR A 192 -3.32 -12.48 -13.03
CA THR A 192 -2.94 -13.89 -12.93
C THR A 192 -1.99 -14.09 -11.76
N ARG A 193 -2.03 -15.28 -11.14
CA ARG A 193 -1.16 -15.65 -10.03
C ARG A 193 0.12 -16.35 -10.50
#